data_AF-A0A430BKU9-F1
#
_entry.id   AF-A0A430BKU9-F1
#
_cell.length_a   1.000
_cell.length_b   1.000
_cell.length_c   1.000
_cell.angle_alpha   90.00
_cell.angle_beta   90.00
_cell.angle_gamma   90.00
#
_symmetry.space_group_name_H-M   'P 1'
#
loop_
_entity.id
_entity.type
_entity.pdbx_description
1 polymer ?
#
loop_
_entity_poly.entity_id
_entity_poly.type
_entity_poly.pdbx_seq_one_letter_code
_entity_poly.pdbx_strand_id
1 'polypeptide(L)'
;MFVDPHEANSRSYADFQGRLRAGEFFSAEFPRVSKAGKRIWIQGVYNPLLNADGVPFRIIKFATDITNAKLKSADHAGQMAAIGLTQAVITFDLNGIITSANKIFCDAVDYAEHEIVGRHHRMFMLPEERDSVGYADFRKALNRGECLSGEFCRRTRSGRSIWL
;
A
#
# COMPACT_ATOMS: atom_id res chain seq x y z
N MET A 1 12.43 17.84 25.74
CA MET A 1 11.18 17.81 24.94
C MET A 1 11.26 16.60 24.02
N PHE A 2 10.22 15.77 23.93
CA PHE A 2 10.21 14.56 23.06
C PHE A 2 9.87 14.87 21.58
N VAL A 3 9.73 16.14 21.25
CA VAL A 3 9.35 16.67 19.93
C VAL A 3 10.60 17.30 19.33
N ASP A 4 10.78 17.14 18.02
CA ASP A 4 11.85 17.81 17.30
C ASP A 4 11.70 19.35 17.42
N PRO A 5 12.78 20.13 17.65
CA PRO A 5 12.69 21.58 17.80
C PRO A 5 12.06 22.32 16.61
N HIS A 6 12.25 21.82 15.39
CA HIS A 6 11.63 22.40 14.20
C HIS A 6 10.12 22.12 14.18
N GLU A 7 9.72 20.91 14.58
CA GLU A 7 8.31 20.54 14.69
C GLU A 7 7.61 21.31 15.84
N ALA A 8 8.29 21.52 16.96
CA ALA A 8 7.73 22.26 18.09
C ALA A 8 7.38 23.72 17.76
N ASN A 9 8.10 24.32 16.80
CA ASN A 9 7.85 25.67 16.30
C ASN A 9 6.93 25.73 15.06
N SER A 10 6.41 24.58 14.63
CA SER A 10 5.56 24.51 13.44
C SER A 10 4.12 24.96 13.71
N ARG A 11 3.47 25.48 12.66
CA ARG A 11 2.05 25.83 12.70
C ARG A 11 1.16 24.63 13.02
N SER A 12 1.49 23.45 12.49
CA SER A 12 0.74 22.23 12.76
C SER A 12 0.77 21.83 14.24
N TYR A 13 1.89 22.05 14.93
CA TYR A 13 1.99 21.81 16.37
C TYR A 13 1.18 22.84 17.17
N ALA A 14 1.17 24.11 16.76
CA ALA A 14 0.33 25.14 17.37
C ALA A 14 -1.17 24.84 17.21
N ASP A 15 -1.58 24.42 16.00
CA ASP A 15 -2.96 24.03 15.70
C ASP A 15 -3.39 22.81 16.52
N PHE A 16 -2.52 21.79 16.61
CA PHE A 16 -2.73 20.63 17.49
C PHE A 16 -2.98 21.04 18.94
N GLN A 17 -2.17 21.94 19.49
CA GLN A 17 -2.39 22.43 20.85
C GLN A 17 -3.69 23.24 20.98
N GLY A 18 -4.04 24.03 19.96
CA GLY A 18 -5.29 24.79 19.91
C GLY A 18 -6.51 23.87 20.02
N ARG A 19 -6.52 22.80 19.24
CA ARG A 19 -7.58 21.77 19.27
C ARG A 19 -7.73 21.12 20.63
N LEU A 20 -6.63 20.72 21.26
CA LEU A 20 -6.67 20.14 22.60
C LEU A 20 -7.19 21.11 23.67
N ARG A 21 -6.81 22.40 23.57
CA ARG A 21 -7.33 23.46 24.46
C ARG A 21 -8.81 23.74 24.24
N ALA A 22 -9.33 23.51 23.03
CA ALA A 22 -10.74 23.58 22.71
C ALA A 22 -11.53 22.34 23.16
N GLY A 23 -10.87 21.33 23.75
CA GLY A 23 -11.53 20.10 24.20
C GLY A 23 -11.70 19.06 23.09
N GLU A 24 -11.09 19.27 21.93
CA GLU A 24 -11.20 18.34 20.82
C GLU A 24 -10.32 17.10 21.01
N PHE A 25 -10.93 15.95 20.76
CA PHE A 25 -10.21 14.70 20.56
C PHE A 25 -9.19 14.82 19.41
N PHE A 26 -8.00 14.25 19.59
CA PHE A 26 -6.97 14.20 18.56
C PHE A 26 -6.27 12.85 18.52
N SER A 27 -6.17 12.26 17.33
CA SER A 27 -5.38 11.06 17.09
C SER A 27 -4.54 11.20 15.81
N ALA A 28 -3.26 10.86 15.91
CA ALA A 28 -2.33 10.88 14.78
C ALA A 28 -1.10 10.02 15.04
N GLU A 29 -0.36 9.70 13.99
CA GLU A 29 0.98 9.14 14.06
C GLU A 29 2.02 10.22 13.80
N PHE A 30 3.03 10.33 14.66
CA PHE A 30 4.07 11.33 14.49
C PHE A 30 5.41 10.85 15.05
N PRO A 31 6.53 11.37 14.51
CA PRO A 31 7.85 11.09 15.05
C PRO A 31 8.04 11.74 16.42
N ARG A 32 8.76 11.08 17.30
CA ARG A 32 9.24 11.61 18.58
C ARG A 32 10.70 11.23 18.78
N VAL A 33 11.37 11.92 19.67
CA VAL A 33 12.76 11.64 20.05
C VAL A 33 12.74 11.03 21.43
N SER A 34 13.28 9.82 21.61
CA SER A 34 13.38 9.15 22.91
C SER A 34 14.39 9.86 23.83
N LYS A 35 14.43 9.48 25.12
CA LYS A 35 15.45 9.99 26.05
C LYS A 35 16.89 9.74 25.56
N ALA A 36 17.11 8.66 24.82
CA ALA A 36 18.40 8.30 24.24
C ALA A 36 18.70 9.02 22.90
N GLY A 37 17.87 9.98 22.47
CA GLY A 37 18.04 10.70 21.20
C GLY A 37 17.57 9.92 19.97
N LYS A 38 17.04 8.71 20.12
CA LYS A 38 16.56 7.90 19.00
C LYS A 38 15.21 8.42 18.50
N ARG A 39 15.06 8.57 17.18
CA ARG A 39 13.77 8.83 16.55
C ARG A 39 12.89 7.58 16.65
N ILE A 40 11.71 7.74 17.23
CA ILE A 40 10.65 6.74 17.34
C ILE A 40 9.39 7.25 16.65
N TRP A 41 8.54 6.34 16.20
CA TRP A 41 7.19 6.69 15.75
C TRP A 41 6.20 6.27 16.81
N ILE A 42 5.29 7.16 17.16
CA ILE A 42 4.19 6.82 18.05
C ILE A 42 2.85 7.06 17.37
N GLN A 43 1.88 6.20 17.67
CA GLN A 43 0.48 6.53 17.50
C GLN A 43 0.01 7.18 18.80
N GLY A 44 -0.30 8.48 18.73
CA GLY A 44 -0.78 9.27 19.86
C GLY A 44 -2.29 9.43 19.81
N VAL A 45 -2.96 9.19 20.93
CA VAL A 45 -4.37 9.50 21.14
C VAL A 45 -4.48 10.43 22.33
N TYR A 46 -5.08 11.61 22.13
CA TYR A 46 -5.24 12.65 23.13
C TYR A 46 -6.72 12.88 23.37
N ASN A 47 -7.16 12.58 24.59
CA ASN A 47 -8.54 12.68 25.06
C ASN A 47 -8.63 13.79 26.11
N PRO A 48 -9.16 14.97 25.76
CA PRO A 48 -9.47 16.00 26.74
C PRO A 48 -10.55 15.53 27.72
N LEU A 49 -10.34 15.81 29.00
CA LEU A 49 -11.33 15.62 30.06
C LEU A 49 -11.95 16.98 30.36
N LEU A 50 -13.26 17.06 30.26
CA LEU A 50 -14.05 18.27 30.50
C LEU A 50 -14.61 18.27 31.92
N ASN A 51 -14.73 19.44 32.53
CA ASN A 51 -15.44 19.61 33.80
C ASN A 51 -16.97 19.67 33.57
N ALA A 52 -17.74 19.93 34.64
CA ALA A 52 -19.20 20.05 34.55
C ALA A 52 -19.67 21.21 33.64
N ASP A 53 -18.85 22.25 33.46
CA ASP A 53 -19.14 23.40 32.60
C ASP A 53 -18.68 23.19 31.14
N GLY A 54 -18.20 22.00 30.79
CA GLY A 54 -17.68 21.67 29.45
C GLY A 54 -16.28 22.22 29.17
N VAL A 55 -15.59 22.77 30.17
CA VAL A 55 -14.25 23.35 30.03
C VAL A 55 -13.18 22.25 30.18
N PRO A 56 -12.25 22.10 29.22
CA PRO A 56 -11.14 21.15 29.34
C PRO A 56 -10.24 21.49 30.52
N PHE A 57 -10.02 20.53 31.42
CA PHE A 57 -9.14 20.72 32.58
C PHE A 57 -7.97 19.73 32.64
N ARG A 58 -8.05 18.60 31.91
CA ARG A 58 -6.97 17.61 31.79
C ARG A 58 -6.96 16.99 30.39
N ILE A 59 -5.84 16.38 30.04
CA ILE A 59 -5.70 15.61 28.79
C ILE A 59 -5.09 14.26 29.16
N ILE A 60 -5.77 13.17 28.79
CA ILE A 60 -5.20 11.82 28.84
C ILE A 60 -4.56 11.55 27.49
N LYS A 61 -3.28 11.16 27.51
CA LYS A 61 -2.55 10.74 26.32
C LYS A 61 -2.27 9.25 26.38
N PHE A 62 -2.71 8.51 25.37
CA PHE A 62 -2.22 7.16 25.07
C PHE A 62 -1.19 7.24 23.95
N ALA A 63 -0.11 6.47 24.08
CA ALA A 63 0.96 6.41 23.10
C ALA A 63 1.41 4.97 22.93
N THR A 64 1.28 4.47 21.70
CA THR A 64 1.84 3.18 21.31
C THR A 64 3.07 3.43 20.45
N ASP A 65 4.20 2.82 20.79
CA ASP A 65 5.37 2.82 19.92
C ASP A 65 5.09 1.91 18.71
N ILE A 66 5.04 2.53 17.53
CA ILE A 66 4.79 1.87 16.25
C ILE A 66 6.05 1.84 15.37
N THR A 67 7.23 2.13 15.93
CA THR A 67 8.49 2.23 15.18
C THR A 67 8.77 0.95 14.41
N ASN A 68 8.68 -0.21 15.08
CA ASN A 68 8.94 -1.50 14.44
C ASN A 68 7.90 -1.82 13.36
N ALA A 69 6.62 -1.47 13.59
CA ALA A 69 5.57 -1.66 12.60
C ALA A 69 5.82 -0.82 11.33
N LYS A 70 6.23 0.45 11.48
CA LYS A 70 6.61 1.32 10.36
C LYS A 70 7.83 0.81 9.62
N LEU A 71 8.89 0.40 10.33
CA LEU A 71 10.10 -0.13 9.72
C LEU A 71 9.82 -1.41 8.93
N LYS A 72 9.03 -2.33 9.49
CA LYS A 72 8.63 -3.56 8.80
C LYS A 72 7.79 -3.27 7.56
N SER A 73 6.85 -2.34 7.64
CA SER A 73 6.04 -1.92 6.48
C SER A 73 6.91 -1.30 5.38
N ALA A 74 7.87 -0.43 5.75
CA ALA A 74 8.80 0.16 4.81
C ALA A 74 9.73 -0.87 4.16
N ASP A 75 10.22 -1.85 4.93
CA ASP A 75 11.04 -2.95 4.42
C ASP A 75 10.26 -3.81 3.42
N HIS A 76 9.05 -4.23 3.76
CA HIS A 76 8.18 -4.98 2.86
C HIS A 76 7.89 -4.20 1.57
N ALA A 77 7.57 -2.90 1.68
CA ALA A 77 7.34 -2.05 0.52
C ALA A 77 8.60 -1.93 -0.35
N GLY A 78 9.78 -1.84 0.26
CA GLY A 78 11.07 -1.83 -0.43
C GLY A 78 11.33 -3.15 -1.19
N GLN A 79 11.04 -4.30 -0.57
CA GLN A 79 11.17 -5.60 -1.22
C GLN A 79 10.23 -5.74 -2.42
N MET A 80 8.96 -5.35 -2.28
CA MET A 80 7.99 -5.36 -3.39
C MET A 80 8.43 -4.43 -4.53
N ALA A 81 8.92 -3.23 -4.20
CA ALA A 81 9.44 -2.30 -5.19
C ALA A 81 10.64 -2.90 -5.95
N ALA A 82 11.57 -3.57 -5.25
CA ALA A 82 12.72 -4.22 -5.86
C ALA A 82 12.31 -5.36 -6.81
N ILE A 83 11.30 -6.16 -6.46
CA ILE A 83 10.73 -7.18 -7.36
C ILE A 83 10.17 -6.51 -8.61
N GLY A 84 9.40 -5.44 -8.44
CA GLY A 84 8.79 -4.68 -9.54
C GLY A 84 9.79 -3.99 -10.48
N LEU A 85 11.07 -3.87 -10.09
CA LEU A 85 12.15 -3.31 -10.91
C LEU A 85 12.87 -4.35 -11.78
N THR A 86 12.64 -5.64 -11.57
CA THR A 86 13.35 -6.70 -12.32
C THR A 86 12.42 -7.73 -12.96
N GLN A 87 11.17 -7.82 -12.51
CA GLN A 87 10.20 -8.80 -13.00
C GLN A 87 8.98 -8.12 -13.62
N ALA A 88 8.43 -8.72 -14.67
CA ALA A 88 7.13 -8.33 -15.21
C ALA A 88 6.03 -8.75 -14.23
N VAL A 89 5.27 -7.80 -13.70
CA VAL A 89 4.21 -8.06 -12.72
C VAL A 89 2.89 -7.50 -13.23
N ILE A 90 1.87 -8.35 -13.23
CA ILE A 90 0.48 -8.01 -13.50
C ILE A 90 -0.40 -8.54 -12.37
N THR A 91 -1.40 -7.76 -11.98
CA THR A 91 -2.40 -8.16 -10.99
C THR A 91 -3.79 -8.05 -11.58
N PHE A 92 -4.63 -9.02 -11.27
CA PHE A 92 -6.02 -9.05 -11.68
C PHE A 92 -6.89 -9.66 -10.57
N ASP A 93 -8.17 -9.32 -10.58
CA ASP A 93 -9.15 -9.88 -9.64
C ASP A 93 -9.52 -11.34 -9.97
N LEU A 94 -10.38 -11.94 -9.15
CA LEU A 94 -10.85 -13.32 -9.36
C LEU A 94 -11.69 -13.52 -10.63
N ASN A 95 -12.19 -12.42 -11.23
CA ASN A 95 -12.86 -12.45 -12.53
C ASN A 95 -11.85 -12.32 -13.69
N GLY A 96 -10.55 -12.19 -13.37
CA GLY A 96 -9.49 -12.03 -14.35
C GLY A 96 -9.39 -10.61 -14.91
N ILE A 97 -10.00 -9.62 -14.25
CA ILE A 97 -9.95 -8.20 -14.64
C ILE A 97 -8.69 -7.57 -14.06
N ILE A 98 -7.88 -6.98 -14.93
CA ILE A 98 -6.59 -6.38 -14.58
C ILE A 98 -6.81 -5.15 -13.68
N THR A 99 -6.16 -5.15 -12.51
CA THR A 99 -6.21 -4.06 -11.54
C THR A 99 -4.97 -3.17 -11.62
N SER A 100 -3.82 -3.72 -12.01
CA SER A 100 -2.55 -3.00 -12.16
C SER A 100 -1.54 -3.81 -12.95
N ALA A 101 -0.59 -3.14 -13.59
CA ALA A 101 0.57 -3.78 -14.22
C ALA A 101 1.79 -2.87 -14.14
N ASN A 102 2.96 -3.43 -13.79
CA ASN A 102 4.17 -2.62 -13.71
C ASN A 102 4.72 -2.28 -15.12
N LYS A 103 5.67 -1.33 -15.15
CA LYS A 103 6.28 -0.87 -16.40
C LYS A 103 6.94 -2.00 -17.19
N ILE A 104 7.62 -2.93 -16.53
CA ILE A 104 8.31 -4.04 -17.21
C ILE A 104 7.30 -4.94 -17.94
N PHE A 105 6.17 -5.25 -17.31
CA PHE A 105 5.10 -5.99 -17.96
C PHE A 105 4.55 -5.22 -19.16
N CYS A 106 4.20 -3.95 -18.95
CA CYS A 106 3.66 -3.06 -20.00
C CYS A 106 4.59 -2.98 -21.23
N ASP A 107 5.89 -2.77 -21.00
CA ASP A 107 6.90 -2.72 -22.05
C ASP A 107 7.03 -4.07 -22.78
N ALA A 108 6.93 -5.20 -22.07
CA ALA A 108 7.00 -6.52 -22.67
C ALA A 108 5.80 -6.80 -23.60
N VAL A 109 4.59 -6.46 -23.16
CA VAL A 109 3.35 -6.72 -23.93
C VAL A 109 3.01 -5.62 -24.93
N ASP A 110 3.75 -4.51 -24.94
CA ASP A 110 3.55 -3.34 -25.83
C ASP A 110 2.20 -2.63 -25.60
N TYR A 111 1.81 -2.49 -24.33
CA TYR A 111 0.61 -1.74 -23.91
C TYR A 111 0.95 -0.75 -22.81
N ALA A 112 0.26 0.39 -22.78
CA ALA A 112 0.27 1.25 -21.60
C ALA A 112 -0.69 0.71 -20.53
N GLU A 113 -0.39 0.94 -19.25
CA GLU A 113 -1.19 0.44 -18.13
C GLU A 113 -2.66 0.83 -18.23
N HIS A 114 -2.94 2.10 -18.57
CA HIS A 114 -4.30 2.62 -18.69
C HIS A 114 -5.12 1.96 -19.82
N GLU A 115 -4.47 1.28 -20.77
CA GLU A 115 -5.16 0.56 -21.86
C GLU A 115 -5.62 -0.84 -21.43
N ILE A 116 -4.96 -1.41 -20.41
CA ILE A 116 -5.15 -2.80 -19.99
C ILE A 116 -5.85 -2.90 -18.64
N VAL A 117 -5.73 -1.91 -17.75
CA VAL A 117 -6.49 -1.88 -16.49
C VAL A 117 -8.00 -1.85 -16.81
N GLY A 118 -8.76 -2.69 -16.11
CA GLY A 118 -10.18 -2.91 -16.37
C GLY A 118 -10.49 -3.87 -17.52
N ARG A 119 -9.49 -4.33 -18.28
CA ARG A 119 -9.65 -5.39 -19.28
C ARG A 119 -9.43 -6.76 -18.66
N HIS A 120 -9.95 -7.80 -19.31
CA HIS A 120 -9.71 -9.17 -18.89
C HIS A 120 -8.34 -9.66 -19.39
N HIS A 121 -7.54 -10.28 -18.51
CA HIS A 121 -6.17 -10.76 -18.78
C HIS A 121 -6.04 -11.70 -19.99
N ARG A 122 -7.14 -12.33 -20.43
CA ARG A 122 -7.21 -13.19 -21.61
C ARG A 122 -6.85 -12.47 -22.91
N MET A 123 -6.84 -11.14 -22.91
CA MET A 123 -6.43 -10.34 -24.08
C MET A 123 -5.00 -10.67 -24.54
N PHE A 124 -4.13 -11.08 -23.61
CA PHE A 124 -2.75 -11.50 -23.88
C PHE A 124 -2.64 -12.97 -24.28
N MET A 125 -3.72 -13.75 -24.34
CA MET A 125 -3.66 -15.16 -24.71
C MET A 125 -3.80 -15.36 -26.21
N LEU A 126 -3.20 -16.44 -26.72
CA LEU A 126 -3.47 -16.91 -28.08
C LEU A 126 -4.93 -17.42 -28.17
N PRO A 127 -5.61 -17.26 -29.32
CA PRO A 127 -7.00 -17.70 -29.48
C PRO A 127 -7.20 -19.18 -29.17
N GLU A 128 -6.24 -20.01 -29.59
CA GLU A 128 -6.25 -21.47 -29.41
C GLU A 128 -6.11 -21.88 -27.93
N GLU A 129 -5.33 -21.12 -27.15
CA GLU A 129 -5.14 -21.37 -25.71
C GLU A 129 -6.32 -20.89 -24.87
N ARG A 130 -6.93 -19.77 -25.25
CA ARG A 130 -8.05 -19.16 -24.53
C ARG A 130 -9.24 -20.10 -24.39
N ASP A 131 -9.50 -20.87 -25.45
CA ASP A 131 -10.66 -21.76 -25.55
C ASP A 131 -10.28 -23.22 -25.17
N SER A 132 -9.07 -23.43 -24.64
CA SER A 132 -8.57 -24.74 -24.22
C SER A 132 -9.09 -25.17 -22.84
N VAL A 133 -9.18 -26.49 -22.64
CA VAL A 133 -9.48 -27.10 -21.33
C VAL A 133 -8.41 -26.75 -20.29
N GLY A 134 -7.14 -26.63 -20.72
CA GLY A 134 -6.03 -26.26 -19.86
C GLY A 134 -6.19 -24.89 -19.21
N TYR A 135 -6.74 -23.90 -19.92
CA TYR A 135 -7.02 -22.59 -19.36
C TYR A 135 -8.16 -22.61 -18.33
N ALA A 136 -9.20 -23.43 -18.56
CA ALA A 136 -10.29 -23.59 -17.61
C ALA A 136 -9.81 -24.19 -16.28
N ASP A 137 -8.91 -25.17 -16.32
CA ASP A 137 -8.35 -25.79 -15.12
C ASP A 137 -7.34 -24.87 -14.42
N PHE A 138 -6.53 -24.13 -15.18
CA PHE A 138 -5.68 -23.04 -14.66
C PHE A 138 -6.51 -22.03 -13.85
N ARG A 139 -7.64 -21.58 -14.38
CA ARG A 139 -8.53 -20.63 -13.68
C ARG A 139 -9.11 -21.24 -12.39
N LYS A 140 -9.51 -22.52 -12.42
CA LYS A 140 -10.02 -23.20 -11.21
C LYS A 140 -8.95 -23.26 -10.13
N ALA A 141 -7.70 -23.56 -10.48
CA ALA A 141 -6.58 -23.61 -9.55
C ALA A 141 -6.30 -22.23 -8.92
N LEU A 142 -6.23 -21.16 -9.72
CA LEU A 142 -6.08 -19.81 -9.20
C LEU A 142 -7.23 -19.42 -8.25
N ASN A 143 -8.48 -19.77 -8.59
CA ASN A 143 -9.63 -19.51 -7.73
C ASN A 143 -9.63 -20.28 -6.40
N ARG A 144 -8.83 -21.36 -6.30
CA ARG A 144 -8.58 -22.08 -5.04
C ARG A 144 -7.39 -21.53 -4.26
N GLY A 145 -6.72 -20.50 -4.77
CA GLY A 145 -5.52 -19.91 -4.16
C GLY A 145 -4.24 -20.71 -4.43
N GLU A 146 -4.24 -21.60 -5.41
CA GLU A 146 -3.06 -22.37 -5.78
C GLU A 146 -2.07 -21.49 -6.56
N CYS A 147 -0.80 -21.55 -6.16
CA CYS A 147 0.28 -20.90 -6.90
C CYS A 147 0.66 -21.78 -8.10
N LEU A 148 0.69 -21.17 -9.28
CA LEU A 148 1.09 -21.83 -10.52
C LEU A 148 2.32 -21.14 -11.09
N SER A 149 3.31 -21.94 -11.44
CA SER A 149 4.54 -21.52 -12.10
C SER A 149 4.71 -22.30 -13.39
N GLY A 150 5.16 -21.64 -14.44
CA GLY A 150 5.33 -22.20 -15.76
C GLY A 150 5.67 -21.10 -16.76
N GLU A 151 6.05 -21.52 -17.96
CA GLU A 151 6.27 -20.61 -19.08
C GLU A 151 4.97 -20.53 -19.88
N PHE A 152 4.57 -19.31 -20.21
CA PHE A 152 3.34 -19.07 -20.92
C PHE A 152 3.55 -18.17 -22.13
N CYS A 153 3.03 -18.61 -23.28
CA CYS A 153 3.01 -17.78 -24.46
C CYS A 153 1.98 -16.65 -24.30
N ARG A 154 2.37 -15.42 -24.63
CA ARG A 154 1.52 -14.24 -24.60
C ARG A 154 1.63 -13.47 -25.90
N ARG A 155 0.54 -12.81 -26.28
CA ARG A 155 0.45 -11.96 -27.47
C ARG A 155 0.56 -10.50 -27.09
N THR A 156 1.47 -9.78 -27.74
CA THR A 156 1.65 -8.33 -27.60
C THR A 156 0.57 -7.56 -28.39
N ARG A 157 0.53 -6.24 -28.22
CA ARG A 157 -0.35 -5.36 -29.01
C ARG A 157 -0.14 -5.50 -30.52
N SER A 158 1.11 -5.59 -30.94
CA SER A 158 1.50 -5.79 -32.34
C SER A 158 1.21 -7.20 -32.88
N GLY A 159 0.70 -8.12 -32.05
CA GLY A 159 0.39 -9.48 -32.43
C GLY A 159 1.58 -10.46 -32.34
N ARG A 160 2.75 -10.00 -31.87
CA ARG A 160 3.92 -10.85 -31.66
C ARG A 160 3.71 -11.77 -30.45
N SER A 161 4.26 -12.98 -30.53
CA SER A 161 4.33 -13.89 -29.39
C SER A 161 5.58 -13.62 -28.54
N ILE A 162 5.39 -13.58 -27.23
CA ILE A 162 6.44 -13.53 -26.21
C ILE A 162 6.21 -14.67 -25.21
N TRP A 163 7.25 -15.04 -24.47
CA TRP A 163 7.17 -16.03 -23.40
C TRP A 163 7.42 -15.34 -22.07
N LEU A 164 6.51 -15.55 -21.11
CA LEU A 164 6.56 -15.01 -19.75
C LEU A 164 6.44 -16.13 -18.72
#